data_AF-A0A5B9QMN8-F1
#
_entry.id   AF-A0A5B9QMN8-F1
#
_cell.length_a   1.000
_cell.length_b   1.000
_cell.length_c   1.000
_cell.angle_alpha   90.00
_cell.angle_beta   90.00
_cell.angle_gamma   90.00
#
_symmetry.space_group_name_H-M   'P 1'
#
loop_
_entity.id
_entity.type
_entity.pdbx_description
1 polymer ?
#
loop_
_entity_poly.entity_id
_entity_poly.type
_entity_poly.pdbx_seq_one_letter_code
_entity_poly.pdbx_strand_id
1 'polypeptide(L)'
;MKLKDFSKVLQSSTVLRSRNRLQPAGGNGDVVYPPTYSEGSTRHFRRIDGESRTCVLLDAVTSQANRMEQALRDSSITTPHLSVNVGNYHLTSYDVPHRICDAILRGCTLDGVPYLNSSVGKAILNHDVREIFGYSPSSLLFGFWHSNRTGGVGIKVPRSIASEIVAVDVENAPHTASRIDQLPISKASKVESIKKPDVVAKEGWDWRLNAKGKKPSEALLGNIPPSITDDRGITMDYALQCVSISLSSLRSLSLGNDSEVGVNFLAALGVAGFAEAFSKGCRLRSRCDLLPESQYVWEALSGPESVSLGEISSEVALGLLEESISDVKKAGLPWHETTMLEPSDDLLKLVEEGVQSIGV
;
A
#
# COMPACT_ATOMS: atom_id res chain seq x y z
N MET A 1 -24.57 -8.27 -8.13
CA MET A 1 -24.18 -9.69 -8.39
C MET A 1 -24.34 -10.47 -7.10
N LYS A 2 -24.85 -11.71 -7.11
CA LYS A 2 -24.95 -12.56 -5.90
C LYS A 2 -23.70 -13.44 -5.76
N LEU A 3 -23.34 -13.85 -4.54
CA LEU A 3 -22.13 -14.69 -4.33
C LEU A 3 -22.19 -16.00 -5.10
N LYS A 4 -23.37 -16.65 -5.20
CA LYS A 4 -23.49 -17.90 -5.97
C LYS A 4 -23.09 -17.76 -7.44
N ASP A 5 -23.42 -16.63 -8.05
CA ASP A 5 -23.05 -16.33 -9.44
C ASP A 5 -21.55 -16.03 -9.54
N PHE A 6 -21.02 -15.28 -8.56
CA PHE A 6 -19.59 -14.99 -8.44
C PHE A 6 -18.76 -16.27 -8.28
N SER A 7 -19.04 -17.09 -7.26
CA SER A 7 -18.35 -18.35 -6.98
C SER A 7 -18.36 -19.31 -8.16
N LYS A 8 -19.51 -19.46 -8.85
CA LYS A 8 -19.60 -20.30 -10.05
C LYS A 8 -18.63 -19.86 -11.15
N VAL A 9 -18.48 -18.54 -11.34
CA VAL A 9 -17.51 -18.01 -12.31
C VAL A 9 -16.07 -18.23 -11.84
N LEU A 10 -15.79 -18.10 -10.54
CA LEU A 10 -14.44 -18.33 -10.00
C LEU A 10 -13.94 -19.77 -10.17
N GLN A 11 -14.83 -20.76 -10.04
CA GLN A 11 -14.51 -22.18 -10.17
C GLN A 11 -13.82 -22.51 -11.50
N SER A 12 -14.29 -21.93 -12.61
CA SER A 12 -13.74 -22.17 -13.95
C SER A 12 -12.65 -21.17 -14.37
N SER A 13 -12.42 -20.11 -13.57
CA SER A 13 -11.53 -19.01 -13.93
C SER A 13 -10.13 -19.14 -13.35
N THR A 14 -9.16 -18.56 -14.05
CA THR A 14 -7.75 -18.52 -13.64
C THR A 14 -7.38 -17.18 -13.01
N VAL A 15 -7.95 -16.08 -13.50
CA VAL A 15 -7.63 -14.72 -13.04
C VAL A 15 -8.90 -13.88 -13.00
N LEU A 16 -9.07 -13.08 -11.95
CA LEU A 16 -9.94 -11.90 -12.00
C LEU A 16 -9.11 -10.69 -12.39
N ARG A 17 -9.64 -9.81 -13.25
CA ARG A 17 -8.93 -8.62 -13.70
C ARG A 17 -9.86 -7.43 -13.79
N SER A 18 -9.35 -6.25 -13.47
CA SER A 18 -9.92 -4.98 -13.93
C SER A 18 -8.80 -4.09 -14.48
N ARG A 19 -9.11 -3.33 -15.53
CA ARG A 19 -8.21 -2.33 -16.13
C ARG A 19 -8.99 -1.05 -16.35
N ASN A 20 -8.37 0.07 -16.03
CA ASN A 20 -8.98 1.38 -16.24
C ASN A 20 -7.93 2.41 -16.63
N ARG A 21 -8.34 3.36 -17.47
CA ARG A 21 -7.55 4.56 -17.75
C ARG A 21 -7.93 5.63 -16.75
N LEU A 22 -6.97 6.43 -16.33
CA LEU A 22 -7.17 7.53 -15.42
C LEU A 22 -6.55 8.80 -15.99
N GLN A 23 -7.20 9.93 -15.72
CA GLN A 23 -6.73 11.26 -16.09
C GLN A 23 -6.36 12.07 -14.84
N PRO A 24 -5.40 13.01 -14.94
CA PRO A 24 -5.15 13.97 -13.89
C PRO A 24 -6.43 14.75 -13.53
N ALA A 25 -6.61 15.07 -12.25
CA ALA A 25 -7.75 15.87 -11.80
C ALA A 25 -7.79 17.28 -12.41
N GLY A 26 -6.64 17.82 -12.86
CA GLY A 26 -6.58 19.08 -13.60
C GLY A 26 -6.98 18.97 -15.08
N GLY A 27 -7.32 17.78 -15.56
CA GLY A 27 -7.68 17.48 -16.94
C GLY A 27 -6.55 16.83 -17.74
N ASN A 28 -6.88 16.39 -18.95
CA ASN A 28 -5.94 15.74 -19.86
C ASN A 28 -4.74 16.66 -20.13
N GLY A 29 -3.54 16.12 -19.98
CA GLY A 29 -2.30 16.88 -20.15
C GLY A 29 -1.89 17.77 -18.98
N ASP A 30 -2.61 17.76 -17.83
CA ASP A 30 -2.10 18.42 -16.63
C ASP A 30 -0.85 17.70 -16.10
N VAL A 31 0.05 18.47 -15.47
CA VAL A 31 1.33 17.98 -14.98
C VAL A 31 1.16 17.21 -13.68
N VAL A 32 1.64 15.97 -13.67
CA VAL A 32 1.71 15.09 -12.50
C VAL A 32 3.15 14.88 -12.03
N TYR A 33 3.31 14.47 -10.77
CA TYR A 33 4.60 14.30 -10.10
C TYR A 33 4.78 12.87 -9.56
N PRO A 34 5.43 11.98 -10.33
CA PRO A 34 5.73 10.60 -9.95
C PRO A 34 6.55 10.48 -8.65
N PRO A 35 6.62 9.28 -8.03
CA PRO A 35 7.39 9.07 -6.81
C PRO A 35 8.89 9.19 -7.11
N THR A 36 9.65 9.72 -6.16
CA THR A 36 11.11 9.72 -6.23
C THR A 36 11.64 8.42 -5.61
N TYR A 37 12.48 7.70 -6.35
CA TYR A 37 13.21 6.53 -5.86
C TYR A 37 14.68 6.87 -5.69
N SER A 38 15.36 6.16 -4.79
CA SER A 38 16.78 6.37 -4.49
C SER A 38 17.69 6.21 -5.72
N GLU A 39 17.28 5.39 -6.69
CA GLU A 39 18.02 5.12 -7.93
C GLU A 39 17.59 6.01 -9.11
N GLY A 40 16.71 7.00 -8.88
CA GLY A 40 16.31 7.98 -9.89
C GLY A 40 14.95 7.69 -10.55
N SER A 41 14.84 8.01 -11.84
CA SER A 41 13.59 7.95 -12.60
C SER A 41 13.08 6.51 -12.78
N THR A 42 11.77 6.31 -12.60
CA THR A 42 11.10 5.04 -12.91
C THR A 42 10.63 4.95 -14.35
N ARG A 43 11.19 5.76 -15.26
CA ARG A 43 10.87 5.71 -16.69
C ARG A 43 11.33 4.38 -17.29
N HIS A 44 10.44 3.69 -18.00
CA HIS A 44 10.70 2.41 -18.64
C HIS A 44 9.79 2.22 -19.86
N PHE A 45 9.99 1.17 -20.64
CA PHE A 45 9.12 0.82 -21.77
C PHE A 45 8.15 -0.31 -21.38
N ARG A 46 6.88 -0.19 -21.80
CA ARG A 46 5.89 -1.28 -21.71
C ARG A 46 5.31 -1.61 -23.07
N ARG A 47 4.90 -2.87 -23.23
CA ARG A 47 4.10 -3.30 -24.38
C ARG A 47 2.63 -3.07 -24.07
N ILE A 48 2.01 -2.13 -24.77
CA ILE A 48 0.59 -1.79 -24.64
C ILE A 48 0.01 -1.88 -26.04
N ASP A 49 -1.04 -2.70 -26.20
CA ASP A 49 -1.72 -2.95 -27.49
C ASP A 49 -0.77 -3.32 -28.64
N GLY A 50 0.29 -4.07 -28.32
CA GLY A 50 1.28 -4.50 -29.32
C GLY A 50 2.29 -3.43 -29.73
N GLU A 51 2.39 -2.33 -28.98
CA GLU A 51 3.35 -1.25 -29.23
C GLU A 51 4.21 -0.95 -28.00
N SER A 52 5.43 -0.47 -28.23
CA SER A 52 6.35 -0.11 -27.14
C SER A 52 6.07 1.34 -26.76
N ARG A 53 5.52 1.57 -25.58
CA ARG A 53 5.15 2.88 -25.07
C ARG A 53 6.07 3.29 -23.92
N THR A 54 6.39 4.57 -23.84
CA THR A 54 7.23 5.11 -22.76
C THR A 54 6.35 5.34 -21.55
N CYS A 55 6.66 4.68 -20.43
CA CYS A 55 5.87 4.72 -19.22
C CYS A 55 6.68 5.26 -18.03
N VAL A 56 5.98 5.78 -17.03
CA VAL A 56 6.55 6.12 -15.72
C VAL A 56 5.67 5.51 -14.63
N LEU A 57 6.29 4.91 -13.61
CA LEU A 57 5.56 4.33 -12.50
C LEU A 57 4.96 5.42 -11.61
N LEU A 58 3.63 5.45 -11.48
CA LEU A 58 2.94 6.38 -10.60
C LEU A 58 2.67 5.77 -9.23
N ASP A 59 2.27 4.48 -9.20
CA ASP A 59 2.02 3.74 -7.97
C ASP A 59 2.38 2.26 -8.12
N ALA A 60 3.30 1.79 -7.27
CA ALA A 60 3.85 0.44 -7.30
C ALA A 60 2.90 -0.62 -6.70
N VAL A 61 3.14 -1.89 -7.03
CA VAL A 61 2.39 -3.04 -6.50
C VAL A 61 2.32 -3.07 -4.97
N THR A 62 3.41 -2.76 -4.28
CA THR A 62 3.45 -2.73 -2.82
C THR A 62 2.63 -1.56 -2.25
N SER A 63 2.70 -0.39 -2.88
CA SER A 63 1.92 0.79 -2.47
C SER A 63 0.42 0.58 -2.67
N GLN A 64 0.04 -0.04 -3.78
CA GLN A 64 -1.34 -0.42 -4.06
C GLN A 64 -1.86 -1.45 -3.06
N ALA A 65 -1.06 -2.45 -2.68
CA ALA A 65 -1.40 -3.38 -1.60
C ALA A 65 -1.66 -2.64 -0.27
N ASN A 66 -0.78 -1.73 0.13
CA ASN A 66 -0.96 -0.96 1.35
C ASN A 66 -2.26 -0.14 1.35
N ARG A 67 -2.67 0.41 0.20
CA ARG A 67 -3.96 1.13 0.07
C ARG A 67 -5.15 0.21 0.25
N MET A 68 -5.11 -0.98 -0.36
CA MET A 68 -6.16 -1.98 -0.21
C MET A 68 -6.23 -2.49 1.23
N GLU A 69 -5.09 -2.67 1.90
CA GLU A 69 -5.02 -3.06 3.31
C GLU A 69 -5.59 -1.98 4.23
N GLN A 70 -5.24 -0.71 4.01
CA GLN A 70 -5.82 0.42 4.75
C GLN A 70 -7.33 0.53 4.52
N ALA A 71 -7.79 0.36 3.29
CA ALA A 71 -9.21 0.39 2.96
C ALA A 71 -9.99 -0.76 3.64
N LEU A 72 -9.39 -1.96 3.72
CA LEU A 72 -9.96 -3.09 4.47
C LEU A 72 -9.95 -2.85 5.98
N ARG A 73 -8.90 -2.23 6.53
CA ARG A 73 -8.82 -1.85 7.95
C ARG A 73 -9.94 -0.88 8.34
N ASP A 74 -10.21 0.10 7.48
CA ASP A 74 -11.22 1.14 7.71
C ASP A 74 -12.63 0.76 7.20
N SER A 75 -12.79 -0.46 6.68
CA SER A 75 -14.06 -0.97 6.16
C SER A 75 -15.07 -1.24 7.27
N SER A 76 -16.35 -1.15 6.92
CA SER A 76 -17.45 -1.57 7.80
C SER A 76 -17.47 -3.08 8.09
N ILE A 77 -16.80 -3.90 7.26
CA ILE A 77 -16.69 -5.34 7.44
C ILE A 77 -15.32 -5.68 7.98
N THR A 78 -15.29 -6.18 9.22
CA THR A 78 -14.06 -6.68 9.84
C THR A 78 -13.80 -8.12 9.43
N THR A 79 -12.55 -8.43 9.10
CA THR A 79 -12.06 -9.80 8.90
C THR A 79 -10.92 -10.09 9.89
N PRO A 80 -10.56 -11.36 10.14
CA PRO A 80 -9.53 -11.72 11.10
C PRO A 80 -8.23 -10.95 10.86
N HIS A 81 -7.69 -10.39 11.93
CA HIS A 81 -6.43 -9.67 11.90
C HIS A 81 -5.82 -9.64 13.29
N LEU A 82 -4.52 -9.31 13.34
CA LEU A 82 -3.81 -9.09 14.58
C LEU A 82 -3.84 -7.60 14.90
N SER A 83 -3.89 -7.27 16.18
CA SER A 83 -3.98 -5.90 16.68
C SER A 83 -3.09 -5.74 17.92
N VAL A 84 -2.41 -4.61 18.04
CA VAL A 84 -1.55 -4.28 19.18
C VAL A 84 -1.59 -2.79 19.47
N ASN A 85 -1.56 -2.43 20.75
CA ASN A 85 -1.33 -1.05 21.20
C ASN A 85 0.11 -0.95 21.70
N VAL A 86 0.95 -0.17 21.03
CA VAL A 86 2.35 0.09 21.45
C VAL A 86 2.44 1.54 21.89
N GLY A 87 2.42 1.79 23.21
CA GLY A 87 2.26 3.15 23.73
C GLY A 87 0.96 3.79 23.24
N ASN A 88 1.07 4.94 22.56
CA ASN A 88 -0.08 5.66 22.00
C ASN A 88 -0.45 5.22 20.57
N TYR A 89 0.23 4.21 20.02
CA TYR A 89 0.03 3.77 18.64
C TYR A 89 -0.80 2.49 18.60
N HIS A 90 -1.94 2.54 17.92
CA HIS A 90 -2.73 1.36 17.58
C HIS A 90 -2.31 0.86 16.20
N LEU A 91 -1.86 -0.39 16.12
CA LEU A 91 -1.36 -1.00 14.89
C LEU A 91 -2.03 -2.37 14.68
N THR A 92 -2.31 -2.69 13.42
CA THR A 92 -2.84 -3.98 13.02
C THR A 92 -1.94 -4.68 12.01
N SER A 93 -2.24 -5.95 11.69
CA SER A 93 -1.56 -6.67 10.60
C SER A 93 -1.78 -6.06 9.21
N TYR A 94 -2.71 -5.10 9.06
CA TYR A 94 -2.87 -4.29 7.84
C TYR A 94 -1.89 -3.13 7.74
N ASP A 95 -1.41 -2.62 8.88
CA ASP A 95 -0.56 -1.42 8.94
C ASP A 95 0.93 -1.77 8.83
N VAL A 96 1.30 -2.94 9.35
CA VAL A 96 2.70 -3.34 9.47
C VAL A 96 3.25 -3.91 8.14
N PRO A 97 4.44 -3.47 7.67
CA PRO A 97 4.94 -3.79 6.32
C PRO A 97 5.06 -5.28 5.98
N HIS A 98 5.34 -6.11 6.97
CA HIS A 98 5.54 -7.55 6.81
C HIS A 98 4.39 -8.39 7.39
N ARG A 99 3.22 -7.75 7.60
CA ARG A 99 1.94 -8.35 7.97
C ARG A 99 2.06 -9.26 9.19
N ILE A 100 1.48 -10.46 9.14
CA ILE A 100 1.54 -11.46 10.23
C ILE A 100 2.97 -11.85 10.64
N CYS A 101 4.00 -11.53 9.83
CA CYS A 101 5.40 -11.83 10.11
C CYS A 101 6.23 -10.59 10.48
N ASP A 102 5.60 -9.46 10.75
CA ASP A 102 6.29 -8.21 11.07
C ASP A 102 7.02 -8.24 12.41
N ALA A 103 8.15 -7.53 12.45
CA ALA A 103 9.00 -7.44 13.62
C ALA A 103 8.27 -6.80 14.80
N ILE A 104 7.38 -5.84 14.56
CA ILE A 104 6.56 -5.23 15.61
C ILE A 104 5.69 -6.30 16.29
N LEU A 105 4.95 -7.09 15.51
CA LEU A 105 4.10 -8.17 16.05
C LEU A 105 4.93 -9.27 16.72
N ARG A 106 6.11 -9.58 16.18
CA ARG A 106 7.05 -10.53 16.80
C ARG A 106 7.64 -10.05 18.13
N GLY A 107 7.67 -8.74 18.36
CA GLY A 107 8.04 -8.13 19.62
C GLY A 107 6.93 -8.14 20.67
N CYS A 108 5.83 -8.87 20.43
CA CYS A 108 4.68 -8.94 21.32
C CYS A 108 4.51 -10.34 21.95
N THR A 109 3.57 -10.45 22.88
CA THR A 109 3.04 -11.68 23.46
C THR A 109 1.57 -11.86 23.11
N LEU A 110 1.10 -13.11 23.15
CA LEU A 110 -0.31 -13.48 23.14
C LEU A 110 -0.57 -14.30 24.40
N ASP A 111 -1.45 -13.82 25.28
CA ASP A 111 -1.74 -14.42 26.59
C ASP A 111 -0.45 -14.67 27.42
N GLY A 112 0.46 -13.69 27.45
CA GLY A 112 1.76 -13.79 28.12
C GLY A 112 2.79 -14.71 27.44
N VAL A 113 2.44 -15.36 26.32
CA VAL A 113 3.36 -16.23 25.56
C VAL A 113 4.01 -15.43 24.44
N PRO A 114 5.35 -15.44 24.28
CA PRO A 114 6.04 -14.77 23.18
C PRO A 114 5.44 -15.12 21.82
N TYR A 115 5.27 -14.14 20.93
CA TYR A 115 4.52 -14.28 19.68
C TYR A 115 4.88 -15.52 18.86
N LEU A 116 6.17 -15.81 18.64
CA LEU A 116 6.60 -16.97 17.86
C LEU A 116 6.29 -18.32 18.55
N ASN A 117 6.11 -18.35 19.87
CA ASN A 117 5.75 -19.54 20.64
C ASN A 117 4.22 -19.68 20.85
N SER A 118 3.46 -18.63 20.52
CA SER A 118 2.00 -18.61 20.60
C SER A 118 1.34 -19.51 19.54
N SER A 119 0.01 -19.63 19.58
CA SER A 119 -0.75 -20.35 18.54
C SER A 119 -0.51 -19.78 17.14
N VAL A 120 -0.49 -18.46 16.99
CA VAL A 120 -0.22 -17.76 15.73
C VAL A 120 1.19 -18.06 15.22
N GLY A 121 2.18 -17.92 16.11
CA GLY A 121 3.58 -18.20 15.79
C GLY A 121 3.80 -19.64 15.34
N LYS A 122 3.18 -20.60 16.04
CA LYS A 122 3.21 -22.02 15.68
C LYS A 122 2.57 -22.29 14.32
N ALA A 123 1.45 -21.64 13.99
CA ALA A 123 0.85 -21.77 12.66
C ALA A 123 1.82 -21.33 11.55
N ILE A 124 2.53 -20.21 11.75
CA ILE A 124 3.56 -19.73 10.81
C ILE A 124 4.73 -20.71 10.72
N LEU A 125 5.28 -21.15 11.86
CA LEU A 125 6.45 -22.04 11.90
C LEU A 125 6.16 -23.43 11.35
N ASN A 126 4.94 -23.93 11.49
CA ASN A 126 4.50 -25.22 10.96
C ASN A 126 3.95 -25.13 9.53
N HIS A 127 3.94 -23.93 8.93
CA HIS A 127 3.39 -23.67 7.60
C HIS A 127 1.90 -24.03 7.48
N ASP A 128 1.14 -23.88 8.57
CA ASP A 128 -0.28 -24.18 8.62
C ASP A 128 -1.08 -23.04 7.97
N VAL A 129 -1.19 -23.10 6.64
CA VAL A 129 -1.90 -22.10 5.83
C VAL A 129 -3.39 -22.02 6.20
N ARG A 130 -3.99 -23.14 6.62
CA ARG A 130 -5.40 -23.18 7.03
C ARG A 130 -5.61 -22.42 8.35
N GLU A 131 -4.69 -22.55 9.30
CA GLU A 131 -4.76 -21.80 10.55
C GLU A 131 -4.36 -20.32 10.36
N ILE A 132 -3.38 -20.03 9.51
CA ILE A 132 -3.01 -18.65 9.13
C ILE A 132 -4.20 -17.93 8.48
N PHE A 133 -4.99 -18.63 7.66
CA PHE A 133 -6.24 -18.08 7.11
C PHE A 133 -7.19 -17.61 8.22
N GLY A 134 -7.27 -18.35 9.32
CA GLY A 134 -8.11 -17.99 10.46
C GLY A 134 -7.63 -16.75 11.22
N TYR A 135 -6.32 -16.47 11.24
CA TYR A 135 -5.74 -15.32 11.94
C TYR A 135 -5.59 -14.07 11.08
N SER A 136 -5.20 -14.23 9.81
CA SER A 136 -4.91 -13.12 8.89
C SER A 136 -5.06 -13.57 7.43
N PRO A 137 -6.31 -13.66 6.91
CA PRO A 137 -6.53 -13.99 5.51
C PRO A 137 -5.96 -12.94 4.56
N SER A 138 -5.89 -11.67 4.99
CA SER A 138 -5.23 -10.60 4.25
C SER A 138 -3.74 -10.91 3.99
N SER A 139 -3.04 -11.52 4.96
CA SER A 139 -1.66 -11.97 4.76
C SER A 139 -1.53 -13.02 3.65
N LEU A 140 -2.51 -13.92 3.49
CA LEU A 140 -2.52 -14.90 2.40
C LEU A 140 -2.82 -14.26 1.04
N LEU A 141 -3.68 -13.26 1.01
CA LEU A 141 -4.04 -12.53 -0.21
C LEU A 141 -2.88 -11.65 -0.71
N PHE A 142 -2.32 -10.81 0.17
CA PHE A 142 -1.26 -9.84 -0.15
C PHE A 142 0.15 -10.42 -0.06
N GLY A 143 0.28 -11.65 0.45
CA GLY A 143 1.51 -12.40 0.57
C GLY A 143 2.36 -11.98 1.77
N PHE A 144 3.15 -12.94 2.27
CA PHE A 144 4.13 -12.69 3.34
C PHE A 144 5.30 -13.68 3.22
N TRP A 145 6.39 -13.37 3.92
CA TRP A 145 7.55 -14.23 4.00
C TRP A 145 7.93 -14.39 5.47
N HIS A 146 8.33 -15.59 5.90
CA HIS A 146 9.03 -15.78 7.17
C HIS A 146 10.32 -16.54 6.91
N SER A 147 11.48 -15.89 7.05
CA SER A 147 12.76 -16.60 6.93
C SER A 147 13.03 -17.35 8.22
N ASN A 148 13.25 -18.66 8.11
CA ASN A 148 13.67 -19.45 9.27
C ASN A 148 15.17 -19.19 9.53
N ARG A 149 15.51 -18.77 10.75
CA ARG A 149 16.88 -18.41 11.13
C ARG A 149 17.73 -19.60 11.60
N THR A 150 17.13 -20.78 11.82
CA THR A 150 17.80 -21.97 12.38
C THR A 150 18.00 -23.11 11.37
N GLY A 151 17.93 -22.82 10.06
CA GLY A 151 18.36 -23.76 9.01
C GLY A 151 17.25 -24.56 8.33
N GLY A 152 15.97 -24.36 8.69
CA GLY A 152 14.83 -24.89 7.95
C GLY A 152 14.43 -24.01 6.75
N VAL A 153 13.58 -24.53 5.86
CA VAL A 153 12.90 -23.70 4.85
C VAL A 153 11.77 -22.96 5.55
N GLY A 154 11.79 -21.63 5.54
CA GLY A 154 10.70 -20.83 6.07
C GLY A 154 9.52 -20.71 5.11
N ILE A 155 8.34 -20.33 5.60
CA ILE A 155 7.16 -20.15 4.77
C ILE A 155 7.29 -18.90 3.88
N LYS A 156 6.92 -19.06 2.60
CA LYS A 156 6.77 -17.96 1.65
C LYS A 156 5.43 -18.11 0.95
N VAL A 157 4.52 -17.16 1.19
CA VAL A 157 3.26 -17.07 0.48
C VAL A 157 3.37 -15.92 -0.52
N PRO A 158 3.43 -16.19 -1.84
CA PRO A 158 3.41 -15.14 -2.84
C PRO A 158 2.05 -14.45 -2.84
N ARG A 159 2.05 -13.14 -3.12
CA ARG A 159 0.80 -12.38 -3.27
C ARG A 159 -0.05 -12.96 -4.38
N SER A 160 -1.35 -13.04 -4.14
CA SER A 160 -2.33 -13.46 -5.15
C SER A 160 -3.01 -12.27 -5.82
N ILE A 161 -2.97 -11.09 -5.22
CA ILE A 161 -3.42 -9.83 -5.84
C ILE A 161 -2.25 -8.92 -6.20
N ALA A 162 -2.33 -8.26 -7.35
CA ALA A 162 -1.40 -7.22 -7.77
C ALA A 162 -2.18 -6.10 -8.48
N SER A 163 -1.93 -4.85 -8.08
CA SER A 163 -2.43 -3.65 -8.77
C SER A 163 -1.28 -2.67 -8.97
N GLU A 164 -1.26 -1.92 -10.05
CA GLU A 164 -0.23 -0.93 -10.34
C GLU A 164 -0.83 0.20 -11.18
N ILE A 165 -0.30 1.41 -11.04
CA ILE A 165 -0.66 2.57 -11.87
C ILE A 165 0.58 3.08 -12.58
N VAL A 166 0.52 3.15 -13.91
CA VAL A 166 1.60 3.69 -14.75
C VAL A 166 1.10 4.80 -15.66
N ALA A 167 1.84 5.90 -15.74
CA ALA A 167 1.65 6.91 -16.76
C ALA A 167 2.10 6.33 -18.11
N VAL A 168 1.33 6.56 -19.18
CA VAL A 168 1.58 6.06 -20.54
C VAL A 168 1.83 7.23 -21.48
N ASP A 169 2.81 7.07 -22.37
CA ASP A 169 3.25 8.06 -23.36
C ASP A 169 3.59 9.39 -22.72
N VAL A 170 4.67 9.35 -21.93
CA VAL A 170 5.07 10.42 -21.01
C VAL A 170 6.07 11.41 -21.61
N GLU A 171 5.75 12.69 -21.49
CA GLU A 171 6.65 13.80 -21.83
C GLU A 171 7.10 14.53 -20.56
N ASN A 172 8.32 15.07 -20.57
CA ASN A 172 8.83 15.84 -19.44
C ASN A 172 8.14 17.20 -19.38
N ALA A 173 7.63 17.55 -18.20
CA ALA A 173 6.98 18.81 -17.92
C ALA A 173 7.73 19.53 -16.79
N PRO A 174 8.82 20.24 -17.13
CA PRO A 174 9.63 20.92 -16.14
C PRO A 174 8.82 21.99 -15.43
N HIS A 175 9.00 22.10 -14.11
CA HIS A 175 8.29 23.09 -13.31
C HIS A 175 9.22 24.25 -12.94
N THR A 176 8.62 25.41 -12.69
CA THR A 176 9.35 26.59 -12.19
C THR A 176 9.14 26.72 -10.69
N ALA A 177 10.23 26.68 -9.92
CA ALA A 177 10.20 27.06 -8.52
C ALA A 177 10.58 28.53 -8.36
N SER A 178 9.88 29.24 -7.48
CA SER A 178 10.23 30.59 -7.06
C SER A 178 9.79 30.80 -5.62
N ARG A 179 10.31 31.84 -4.98
CA ARG A 179 9.86 32.27 -3.65
C ARG A 179 9.79 33.79 -3.61
N ILE A 180 8.65 34.29 -3.18
CA ILE A 180 8.49 35.69 -2.78
C ILE A 180 8.48 35.72 -1.26
N ASP A 181 9.45 36.43 -0.68
CA ASP A 181 9.50 36.75 0.73
C ASP A 181 8.62 37.99 0.97
N GLN A 182 7.83 37.96 2.04
CA GLN A 182 6.99 39.10 2.42
C GLN A 182 7.84 40.26 2.95
N LEU A 183 9.04 39.96 3.45
CA LEU A 183 9.96 40.95 3.96
C LEU A 183 10.82 41.52 2.80
N PRO A 184 11.07 42.83 2.77
CA PRO A 184 11.85 43.50 1.72
C PRO A 184 13.36 43.27 1.90
N ILE A 185 13.79 42.00 1.94
CA ILE A 185 15.17 41.61 2.16
C ILE A 185 15.96 41.77 0.86
N SER A 186 16.88 42.73 0.85
CA SER A 186 17.72 43.04 -0.32
C SER A 186 18.89 42.06 -0.47
N LYS A 187 19.27 41.75 -1.72
CA LYS A 187 20.52 41.03 -2.03
C LYS A 187 21.78 41.80 -1.58
N ALA A 188 21.66 43.10 -1.33
CA ALA A 188 22.75 43.94 -0.81
C ALA A 188 22.91 43.85 0.72
N SER A 189 21.89 43.35 1.43
CA SER A 189 21.96 43.15 2.88
C SER A 189 22.90 41.98 3.21
N LYS A 190 23.42 41.96 4.44
CA LYS A 190 24.17 40.82 4.99
C LYS A 190 23.47 40.31 6.24
N VAL A 191 23.51 39.00 6.45
CA VAL A 191 22.99 38.41 7.68
C VAL A 191 23.98 38.69 8.81
N GLU A 192 23.56 39.43 9.84
CA GLU A 192 24.44 39.81 10.96
C GLU A 192 24.56 38.71 12.02
N SER A 193 23.44 38.09 12.39
CA SER A 193 23.44 36.90 13.23
C SER A 193 22.11 36.17 13.12
N ILE A 194 22.17 34.87 12.88
CA ILE A 194 21.07 33.95 13.18
C ILE A 194 21.68 32.89 14.08
N LYS A 195 21.26 32.88 15.35
CA LYS A 195 21.83 31.98 16.34
C LYS A 195 21.32 30.57 16.09
N LYS A 196 22.19 29.59 16.31
CA LYS A 196 21.78 28.18 16.37
C LYS A 196 20.81 28.01 17.52
N PRO A 197 19.60 27.47 17.29
CA PRO A 197 18.81 26.98 18.40
C PRO A 197 19.61 25.88 19.09
N ASP A 198 19.69 25.91 20.41
CA ASP A 198 20.46 24.93 21.21
C ASP A 198 20.03 23.46 20.93
N VAL A 199 18.82 23.28 20.37
CA VAL A 199 18.20 22.00 20.01
C VAL A 199 18.80 21.33 18.76
N VAL A 200 19.53 22.06 17.89
CA VAL A 200 19.98 21.54 16.56
C VAL A 200 21.38 20.89 16.62
N ALA A 201 21.84 20.46 17.79
CA ALA A 201 23.18 19.90 18.00
C ALA A 201 23.31 18.39 17.69
N LYS A 202 22.27 17.71 17.21
CA LYS A 202 22.38 16.32 16.74
C LYS A 202 22.97 16.28 15.32
N GLU A 203 23.93 15.38 15.11
CA GLU A 203 24.77 15.30 13.91
C GLU A 203 23.98 15.14 12.61
N GLY A 204 24.46 15.81 11.54
CA GLY A 204 24.01 15.58 10.16
C GLY A 204 23.01 16.60 9.59
N TRP A 205 22.45 17.52 10.38
CA TRP A 205 21.56 18.55 9.84
C TRP A 205 22.35 19.82 9.47
N ASP A 206 22.61 20.05 8.18
CA ASP A 206 23.11 21.34 7.68
C ASP A 206 21.97 22.38 7.69
N TRP A 207 21.75 22.94 8.87
CA TRP A 207 20.78 24.00 9.11
C TRP A 207 21.21 25.37 8.55
N ARG A 208 22.20 25.48 7.62
CA ARG A 208 22.64 26.68 6.84
C ARG A 208 22.58 28.07 7.51
N LEU A 209 22.63 28.13 8.83
CA LEU A 209 22.43 29.35 9.61
C LEU A 209 23.71 29.72 10.37
N ASN A 210 24.86 29.18 9.96
CA ASN A 210 26.12 29.93 10.05
C ASN A 210 26.21 30.89 8.84
N ALA A 211 25.24 31.80 8.78
CA ALA A 211 25.09 32.77 7.69
C ALA A 211 25.68 34.14 8.03
N LYS A 212 26.34 34.29 9.19
CA LYS A 212 26.97 35.57 9.57
C LYS A 212 27.91 36.04 8.46
N GLY A 213 27.62 37.20 7.88
CA GLY A 213 28.35 37.81 6.76
C GLY A 213 28.00 37.26 5.37
N LYS A 214 27.16 36.22 5.24
CA LYS A 214 26.68 35.66 3.97
C LYS A 214 25.52 36.48 3.39
N LYS A 215 25.23 36.25 2.11
CA LYS A 215 24.06 36.82 1.45
C LYS A 215 22.79 36.21 2.04
N PRO A 216 21.69 36.98 2.14
CA PRO A 216 20.42 36.46 2.63
C PRO A 216 19.95 35.18 1.95
N SER A 217 20.14 35.05 0.62
CA SER A 217 19.76 33.84 -0.12
C SER A 217 20.48 32.57 0.34
N GLU A 218 21.73 32.68 0.81
CA GLU A 218 22.50 31.55 1.35
C GLU A 218 22.00 31.10 2.72
N ALA A 219 21.27 31.98 3.41
CA ALA A 219 20.56 31.72 4.66
C ALA A 219 19.08 31.37 4.43
N LEU A 220 18.67 31.10 3.18
CA LEU A 220 17.28 30.92 2.79
C LEU A 220 16.38 32.13 3.09
N LEU A 221 16.89 33.35 3.09
CA LEU A 221 16.13 34.60 3.26
C LEU A 221 15.98 35.37 1.93
N GLY A 222 14.85 36.06 1.75
CA GLY A 222 14.58 36.91 0.58
C GLY A 222 14.09 36.15 -0.66
N ASN A 223 13.89 36.88 -1.75
CA ASN A 223 13.30 36.33 -2.96
C ASN A 223 14.23 35.33 -3.67
N ILE A 224 13.66 34.21 -4.13
CA ILE A 224 14.30 33.28 -5.06
C ILE A 224 13.66 33.53 -6.43
N PRO A 225 14.41 34.05 -7.42
CA PRO A 225 13.86 34.30 -8.74
C PRO A 225 13.37 32.99 -9.37
N PRO A 226 12.35 33.04 -10.24
CA PRO A 226 11.90 31.85 -10.95
C PRO A 226 13.06 31.20 -11.70
N SER A 227 13.27 29.91 -11.42
CA SER A 227 14.18 29.05 -12.17
C SER A 227 13.44 27.80 -12.59
N ILE A 228 13.70 27.33 -13.80
CA ILE A 228 13.29 25.98 -14.20
C ILE A 228 14.07 25.02 -13.32
N THR A 229 13.35 24.32 -12.46
CA THR A 229 13.91 23.33 -11.55
C THR A 229 13.33 22.00 -11.93
N ASP A 230 14.21 21.01 -12.10
CA ASP A 230 13.88 19.61 -11.92
C ASP A 230 12.91 18.99 -12.97
N ASP A 231 13.30 17.83 -13.49
CA ASP A 231 12.66 17.07 -14.56
C ASP A 231 11.62 16.07 -14.03
N ARG A 232 11.26 16.16 -12.74
CA ARG A 232 10.30 15.23 -12.10
C ARG A 232 8.86 15.39 -12.58
N GLY A 233 8.45 16.56 -13.06
CA GLY A 233 7.10 16.75 -13.60
C GLY A 233 6.94 16.05 -14.94
N ILE A 234 5.81 15.39 -15.17
CA ILE A 234 5.49 14.78 -16.47
C ILE A 234 4.06 15.13 -16.90
N THR A 235 3.84 15.16 -18.20
CA THR A 235 2.51 14.97 -18.81
C THR A 235 2.42 13.55 -19.37
N MET A 236 1.20 13.06 -19.57
CA MET A 236 0.92 11.72 -20.08
C MET A 236 -0.38 11.75 -20.91
N ASP A 237 -0.54 10.80 -21.82
CA ASP A 237 -1.80 10.61 -22.53
C ASP A 237 -2.90 10.10 -21.58
N TYR A 238 -2.53 9.16 -20.70
CA TYR A 238 -3.35 8.63 -19.61
C TYR A 238 -2.49 7.88 -18.60
N ALA A 239 -3.01 7.68 -17.39
CA ALA A 239 -2.51 6.65 -16.48
C ALA A 239 -3.29 5.35 -16.70
N LEU A 240 -2.61 4.20 -16.69
CA LEU A 240 -3.22 2.88 -16.76
C LEU A 240 -3.14 2.22 -15.38
N GLN A 241 -4.29 1.91 -14.80
CA GLN A 241 -4.38 1.03 -13.64
C GLN A 241 -4.78 -0.37 -14.10
N CYS A 242 -4.04 -1.37 -13.65
CA CYS A 242 -4.37 -2.77 -13.87
C CYS A 242 -4.30 -3.51 -12.55
N VAL A 243 -5.41 -4.14 -12.16
CA VAL A 243 -5.49 -5.05 -11.01
C VAL A 243 -5.78 -6.46 -11.50
N SER A 244 -5.11 -7.44 -10.90
CA SER A 244 -5.40 -8.86 -11.11
C SER A 244 -5.37 -9.65 -9.80
N ILE A 245 -6.24 -10.65 -9.71
CA ILE A 245 -6.26 -11.65 -8.63
C ILE A 245 -6.06 -13.03 -9.27
N SER A 246 -4.96 -13.68 -8.93
CA SER A 246 -4.60 -15.03 -9.38
C SER A 246 -5.40 -16.08 -8.61
N LEU A 247 -6.45 -16.61 -9.22
CA LEU A 247 -7.26 -17.68 -8.62
C LEU A 247 -6.50 -19.01 -8.57
N SER A 248 -5.56 -19.24 -9.49
CA SER A 248 -4.66 -20.39 -9.44
C SER A 248 -3.72 -20.33 -8.23
N SER A 249 -3.20 -19.15 -7.90
CA SER A 249 -2.40 -18.94 -6.68
C SER A 249 -3.24 -19.14 -5.42
N LEU A 250 -4.46 -18.60 -5.38
CA LEU A 250 -5.36 -18.83 -4.24
C LEU A 250 -5.69 -20.32 -4.05
N ARG A 251 -5.97 -21.06 -5.13
CA ARG A 251 -6.22 -22.51 -5.06
C ARG A 251 -5.00 -23.29 -4.56
N SER A 252 -3.78 -22.82 -4.85
CA SER A 252 -2.55 -23.48 -4.39
C SER A 252 -2.34 -23.42 -2.87
N LEU A 253 -3.01 -22.50 -2.16
CA LEU A 253 -2.96 -22.40 -0.69
C LEU A 253 -3.45 -23.67 0.02
N SER A 254 -4.26 -24.50 -0.66
CA SER A 254 -4.70 -25.81 -0.17
C SER A 254 -5.24 -25.78 1.26
N LEU A 255 -6.33 -25.04 1.49
CA LEU A 255 -6.91 -24.82 2.83
C LEU A 255 -7.56 -26.09 3.44
N GLY A 256 -7.36 -27.27 2.82
CA GLY A 256 -7.98 -28.54 3.22
C GLY A 256 -9.39 -28.70 2.65
N ASN A 257 -10.28 -29.33 3.42
CA ASN A 257 -11.69 -29.44 3.07
C ASN A 257 -12.31 -28.05 2.89
N ASP A 258 -13.20 -27.91 1.91
CA ASP A 258 -13.87 -26.67 1.55
C ASP A 258 -12.92 -25.53 1.14
N SER A 259 -11.73 -25.88 0.62
CA SER A 259 -10.76 -24.89 0.13
C SER A 259 -11.36 -23.94 -0.93
N GLU A 260 -12.37 -24.38 -1.67
CA GLU A 260 -13.08 -23.53 -2.62
C GLU A 260 -13.78 -22.34 -1.92
N VAL A 261 -14.40 -22.57 -0.76
CA VAL A 261 -15.06 -21.53 0.04
C VAL A 261 -14.04 -20.48 0.48
N GLY A 262 -12.87 -20.92 0.96
CA GLY A 262 -11.79 -20.01 1.34
C GLY A 262 -11.20 -19.24 0.15
N VAL A 263 -11.10 -19.86 -1.02
CA VAL A 263 -10.68 -19.18 -2.27
C VAL A 263 -11.69 -18.12 -2.68
N ASN A 264 -12.99 -18.42 -2.62
CA ASN A 264 -14.05 -17.46 -2.95
C ASN A 264 -14.03 -16.26 -2.00
N PHE A 265 -13.81 -16.50 -0.70
CA PHE A 265 -13.63 -15.43 0.29
C PHE A 265 -12.38 -14.58 0.03
N LEU A 266 -11.21 -15.18 -0.24
CA LEU A 266 -9.99 -14.41 -0.52
C LEU A 266 -10.11 -13.59 -1.82
N ALA A 267 -10.82 -14.10 -2.83
CA ALA A 267 -11.13 -13.35 -4.03
C ALA A 267 -12.08 -12.18 -3.74
N ALA A 268 -13.15 -12.41 -2.96
CA ALA A 268 -14.07 -11.36 -2.54
C ALA A 268 -13.36 -10.28 -1.69
N LEU A 269 -12.45 -10.68 -0.78
CA LEU A 269 -11.62 -9.78 0.02
C LEU A 269 -10.74 -8.88 -0.87
N GLY A 270 -10.14 -9.43 -1.92
CA GLY A 270 -9.35 -8.65 -2.88
C GLY A 270 -10.18 -7.68 -3.70
N VAL A 271 -11.36 -8.10 -4.18
CA VAL A 271 -12.29 -7.22 -4.90
C VAL A 271 -12.80 -6.11 -3.99
N ALA A 272 -13.16 -6.41 -2.74
CA ALA A 272 -13.60 -5.43 -1.75
C ALA A 272 -12.49 -4.45 -1.38
N GLY A 273 -11.27 -4.93 -1.09
CA GLY A 273 -10.14 -4.06 -0.78
C GLY A 273 -9.80 -3.12 -1.93
N PHE A 274 -9.88 -3.58 -3.18
CA PHE A 274 -9.70 -2.72 -4.34
C PHE A 274 -10.85 -1.71 -4.49
N ALA A 275 -12.10 -2.17 -4.43
CA ALA A 275 -13.26 -1.30 -4.60
C ALA A 275 -13.30 -0.19 -3.53
N GLU A 276 -13.00 -0.53 -2.26
CA GLU A 276 -12.94 0.44 -1.17
C GLU A 276 -11.76 1.41 -1.31
N ALA A 277 -10.60 0.94 -1.77
CA ALA A 277 -9.43 1.80 -1.95
C ALA A 277 -9.62 2.87 -3.05
N PHE A 278 -10.46 2.60 -4.05
CA PHE A 278 -10.62 3.47 -5.22
C PHE A 278 -12.03 4.06 -5.41
N SER A 279 -12.99 3.75 -4.53
CA SER A 279 -14.37 4.28 -4.59
C SER A 279 -14.45 5.79 -4.33
N LYS A 280 -13.53 6.34 -3.52
CA LYS A 280 -13.51 7.76 -3.11
C LYS A 280 -12.49 8.62 -3.87
N GLY A 281 -11.93 8.09 -4.96
CA GLY A 281 -10.92 8.77 -5.79
C GLY A 281 -9.50 8.28 -5.56
N CYS A 282 -8.62 8.50 -6.54
CA CYS A 282 -7.25 7.99 -6.53
C CYS A 282 -6.23 9.11 -6.26
N ARG A 283 -6.06 9.48 -4.98
CA ARG A 283 -5.01 10.41 -4.56
C ARG A 283 -3.72 9.67 -4.21
N LEU A 284 -2.71 9.79 -5.08
CA LEU A 284 -1.41 9.14 -4.86
C LEU A 284 -0.49 9.97 -3.97
N ARG A 285 -0.36 11.25 -4.30
CA ARG A 285 0.44 12.28 -3.61
C ARG A 285 0.05 13.66 -4.13
N SER A 286 0.69 14.72 -3.64
CA SER A 286 0.46 16.07 -4.15
C SER A 286 0.57 16.10 -5.67
N ARG A 287 -0.41 16.73 -6.35
CA ARG A 287 -0.48 16.86 -7.81
C ARG A 287 -0.55 15.51 -8.57
N CYS A 288 -1.01 14.45 -7.90
CA CYS A 288 -1.25 13.12 -8.48
C CYS A 288 -2.62 12.58 -8.03
N ASP A 289 -3.63 13.45 -8.10
CA ASP A 289 -5.03 13.08 -7.98
C ASP A 289 -5.50 12.61 -9.35
N LEU A 290 -5.89 11.35 -9.44
CA LEU A 290 -6.28 10.69 -10.70
C LEU A 290 -7.77 10.30 -10.66
N LEU A 291 -8.44 10.52 -11.77
CA LEU A 291 -9.86 10.20 -11.96
C LEU A 291 -9.99 9.11 -13.01
N PRO A 292 -10.68 8.00 -12.72
CA PRO A 292 -10.91 6.95 -13.72
C PRO A 292 -11.82 7.47 -14.85
N GLU A 293 -11.53 7.09 -16.09
CA GLU A 293 -12.31 7.48 -17.27
C GLU A 293 -13.65 6.73 -17.37
N SER A 294 -13.76 5.58 -16.70
CA SER A 294 -14.99 4.79 -16.60
C SER A 294 -15.13 4.14 -15.22
N GLN A 295 -16.27 3.50 -14.96
CA GLN A 295 -16.39 2.58 -13.83
C GLN A 295 -15.45 1.38 -13.98
N TYR A 296 -15.04 0.78 -12.87
CA TYR A 296 -14.22 -0.42 -12.88
C TYR A 296 -15.07 -1.65 -13.22
N VAL A 297 -14.89 -2.15 -14.44
CA VAL A 297 -15.47 -3.42 -14.88
C VAL A 297 -14.52 -4.55 -14.53
N TRP A 298 -15.05 -5.59 -13.89
CA TRP A 298 -14.31 -6.80 -13.58
C TRP A 298 -14.57 -7.87 -14.64
N GLU A 299 -13.54 -8.64 -14.96
CA GLU A 299 -13.60 -9.77 -15.87
C GLU A 299 -12.96 -11.00 -15.21
N ALA A 300 -13.54 -12.16 -15.45
CA ALA A 300 -12.98 -13.44 -15.09
C ALA A 300 -12.39 -14.11 -16.35
N LEU A 301 -11.12 -14.48 -16.30
CA LEU A 301 -10.35 -14.98 -17.44
C LEU A 301 -10.12 -16.49 -17.31
N SER A 302 -10.45 -17.22 -18.37
CA SER A 302 -10.33 -18.69 -18.46
C SER A 302 -9.66 -19.06 -19.80
N GLY A 303 -8.33 -19.02 -19.85
CA GLY A 303 -7.61 -19.23 -21.12
C GLY A 303 -7.90 -18.09 -22.12
N PRO A 304 -8.31 -18.37 -23.38
CA PRO A 304 -8.63 -17.32 -24.35
C PRO A 304 -9.97 -16.64 -24.09
N GLU A 305 -10.81 -17.19 -23.22
CA GLU A 305 -12.15 -16.69 -22.94
C GLU A 305 -12.13 -15.70 -21.76
N SER A 306 -12.94 -14.64 -21.86
CA SER A 306 -13.25 -13.74 -20.75
C SER A 306 -14.75 -13.67 -20.52
N VAL A 307 -15.15 -13.69 -19.25
CA VAL A 307 -16.52 -13.46 -18.82
C VAL A 307 -16.54 -12.13 -18.08
N SER A 308 -17.34 -11.18 -18.55
CA SER A 308 -17.54 -9.92 -17.84
C SER A 308 -18.38 -10.19 -16.57
N LEU A 309 -17.89 -9.71 -15.44
CA LEU A 309 -18.62 -9.66 -14.17
C LEU A 309 -19.38 -8.34 -13.99
N GLY A 310 -19.23 -7.42 -14.94
CA GLY A 310 -19.81 -6.08 -14.88
C GLY A 310 -19.05 -5.14 -13.94
N GLU A 311 -19.67 -3.99 -13.69
CA GLU A 311 -19.19 -3.01 -12.72
C GLU A 311 -19.42 -3.55 -11.31
N ILE A 312 -18.39 -3.50 -10.47
CA ILE A 312 -18.48 -3.86 -9.05
C ILE A 312 -18.18 -2.61 -8.23
N SER A 313 -19.24 -2.00 -7.68
CA SER A 313 -19.10 -0.89 -6.74
C SER A 313 -18.60 -1.38 -5.38
N SER A 314 -18.22 -0.44 -4.50
CA SER A 314 -17.86 -0.76 -3.12
C SER A 314 -18.98 -1.52 -2.40
N GLU A 315 -20.23 -1.07 -2.53
CA GLU A 315 -21.38 -1.68 -1.86
C GLU A 315 -21.59 -3.14 -2.32
N VAL A 316 -21.46 -3.39 -3.63
CA VAL A 316 -21.55 -4.75 -4.17
C VAL A 316 -20.39 -5.61 -3.70
N ALA A 317 -19.17 -5.07 -3.68
CA ALA A 317 -17.99 -5.81 -3.23
C ALA A 317 -18.06 -6.17 -1.74
N LEU A 318 -18.54 -5.25 -0.89
CA LEU A 318 -18.76 -5.50 0.53
C LEU A 318 -19.87 -6.53 0.75
N GLY A 319 -20.97 -6.47 0.00
CA GLY A 319 -22.00 -7.51 0.05
C GLY A 319 -21.47 -8.90 -0.32
N LEU A 320 -20.62 -9.00 -1.35
CA LEU A 320 -19.95 -10.25 -1.72
C LEU A 320 -19.02 -10.75 -0.60
N LEU A 321 -18.28 -9.83 0.03
CA LEU A 321 -17.42 -10.16 1.16
C LEU A 321 -18.24 -10.69 2.34
N GLU A 322 -19.31 -10.01 2.74
CA GLU A 322 -20.19 -10.43 3.85
C GLU A 322 -20.83 -11.80 3.60
N GLU A 323 -21.38 -12.03 2.40
CA GLU A 323 -21.92 -13.34 2.02
C GLU A 323 -20.84 -14.43 2.12
N SER A 324 -19.61 -14.14 1.68
CA SER A 324 -18.51 -15.11 1.70
C SER A 324 -18.02 -15.42 3.12
N ILE A 325 -18.07 -14.46 4.04
CA ILE A 325 -17.80 -14.69 5.48
C ILE A 325 -18.82 -15.68 6.05
N SER A 326 -20.10 -15.51 5.72
CA SER A 326 -21.15 -16.43 6.16
C SER A 326 -20.86 -17.87 5.72
N ASP A 327 -20.40 -18.05 4.48
CA ASP A 327 -20.11 -19.37 3.93
C ASP A 327 -18.82 -19.99 4.51
N VAL A 328 -17.78 -19.19 4.73
CA VAL A 328 -16.56 -19.61 5.45
C VAL A 328 -16.90 -20.16 6.84
N LYS A 329 -17.74 -19.44 7.60
CA LYS A 329 -18.17 -19.86 8.94
C LYS A 329 -19.02 -21.15 8.88
N LYS A 330 -19.92 -21.29 7.91
CA LYS A 330 -20.73 -22.52 7.72
C LYS A 330 -19.89 -23.72 7.33
N ALA A 331 -18.84 -23.52 6.52
CA ALA A 331 -17.93 -24.57 6.09
C ALA A 331 -16.94 -25.01 7.19
N GLY A 332 -16.93 -24.35 8.35
CA GLY A 332 -16.03 -24.69 9.45
C GLY A 332 -14.55 -24.44 9.14
N LEU A 333 -14.26 -23.49 8.24
CA LEU A 333 -12.92 -22.94 8.08
C LEU A 333 -12.55 -22.15 9.36
N PRO A 334 -11.27 -22.15 9.80
CA PRO A 334 -10.85 -21.37 10.95
C PRO A 334 -11.22 -19.90 10.79
N TRP A 335 -11.74 -19.31 11.86
CA TRP A 335 -12.14 -17.92 11.89
C TRP A 335 -11.91 -17.38 13.30
N HIS A 336 -10.77 -16.72 13.50
CA HIS A 336 -10.45 -16.07 14.76
C HIS A 336 -10.92 -14.63 14.69
N GLU A 337 -11.65 -14.17 15.70
CA GLU A 337 -11.90 -12.74 15.85
C GLU A 337 -10.55 -12.00 16.04
N THR A 338 -10.57 -10.66 16.03
CA THR A 338 -9.34 -9.86 16.15
C THR A 338 -8.46 -10.34 17.30
N THR A 339 -7.24 -10.78 16.96
CA THR A 339 -6.28 -11.29 17.92
C THR A 339 -5.52 -10.11 18.53
N MET A 340 -5.84 -9.79 19.78
CA MET A 340 -5.18 -8.74 20.53
C MET A 340 -3.85 -9.26 21.10
N LEU A 341 -2.76 -8.61 20.71
CA LEU A 341 -1.42 -8.86 21.24
C LEU A 341 -1.06 -7.82 22.29
N GLU A 342 -0.10 -8.17 23.14
CA GLU A 342 0.47 -7.30 24.16
C GLU A 342 1.93 -6.98 23.78
N PRO A 343 2.36 -5.71 23.71
CA PRO A 343 3.75 -5.40 23.41
C PRO A 343 4.65 -5.86 24.57
N SER A 344 5.86 -6.32 24.24
CA SER A 344 6.88 -6.54 25.28
C SER A 344 7.41 -5.21 25.84
N ASP A 345 7.95 -5.25 27.05
CA ASP A 345 8.61 -4.10 27.69
C ASP A 345 9.76 -3.55 26.81
N ASP A 346 10.50 -4.43 26.14
CA ASP A 346 11.58 -4.04 25.22
C ASP A 346 11.05 -3.24 24.03
N LEU A 347 9.91 -3.66 23.45
CA LEU A 347 9.28 -2.95 22.34
C LEU A 347 8.74 -1.58 22.78
N LEU A 348 8.13 -1.51 23.96
CA LEU A 348 7.65 -0.24 24.54
C LEU A 348 8.82 0.73 24.75
N LYS A 349 9.91 0.26 25.35
CA LYS A 349 11.12 1.04 25.59
C LYS A 349 11.71 1.59 24.29
N LEU A 350 11.78 0.79 23.23
CA LEU A 350 12.27 1.26 21.92
C LEU A 350 11.42 2.41 21.36
N VAL A 351 10.10 2.35 21.52
CA VAL A 351 9.20 3.43 21.09
C VAL A 351 9.37 4.68 21.97
N GLU A 352 9.50 4.51 23.29
CA GLU A 352 9.75 5.63 24.23
C GLU A 352 11.07 6.36 23.92
N GLU A 353 12.16 5.62 23.72
CA GLU A 353 13.46 6.18 23.31
C GLU A 353 13.35 6.93 21.97
N GLY A 354 12.58 6.38 21.03
CA GLY A 354 12.26 7.04 19.75
C GLY A 354 11.56 8.39 19.95
N VAL A 355 10.49 8.43 20.76
CA VAL A 355 9.74 9.67 21.05
C VAL A 355 10.64 10.71 21.74
N GLN A 356 11.39 10.30 22.77
CA GLN A 356 12.34 11.18 23.47
C GLN A 356 13.40 11.74 22.52
N SER A 357 13.84 10.96 21.53
CA SER A 357 14.86 11.41 20.58
C SER A 357 14.39 12.56 19.66
N ILE A 358 13.09 12.64 19.40
CA ILE A 358 12.44 13.64 18.52
C ILE A 358 12.02 14.88 19.33
N GLY A 359 12.00 14.80 20.66
CA GLY A 359 11.66 15.93 21.55
C GLY A 359 10.17 16.26 21.57
N VAL A 360 9.32 15.25 21.36
CA VAL A 360 7.85 15.32 21.48
C VAL A 360 7.41 14.86 22.85
#